data_AF-A0A6C7EI63-F1
#
_entry.id   AF-A0A6C7EI63-F1
#
_cell.length_a   1.000
_cell.length_b   1.000
_cell.length_c   1.000
_cell.angle_alpha   90.00
_cell.angle_beta   90.00
_cell.angle_gamma   90.00
#
_symmetry.space_group_name_H-M   'P 1'
#
loop_
_entity.id
_entity.type
_entity.pdbx_description
1 polymer ?
#
loop_
_entity_poly.entity_id
_entity_poly.type
_entity_poly.pdbx_seq_one_letter_code
_entity_poly.pdbx_strand_id
1 'polypeptide(L)'
;MNMFKRTVPAALAGCLFIAACGGGDDSASTTTTTVAEVTEPEPEPEATSTTSSTTTTTTVAPLVTEGATVVVANASIVGGTAGRMSDQLGLSGFTTGTPTNGAEKLDESVVYYTDDDGAQAVAESVARALGDVDALAMPDEIPTETGELDGGQVLVLLGNNQADRTLAELSGTTDTADVETNGLVIVVANASGVSGSAGRMSTRLDDAGFNVGEPTNGVVQLAESVVHYTDAEGAQDDAEALAAALGGVEVEPMPDEIPTETSELDGDVLLLLGTNQADKTLDSLNP
;
A
#
# COMPACT_ATOMS: atom_id res chain seq x y z
N MET A 1 7.25 10.56 -64.74
CA MET A 1 7.58 9.29 -64.06
C MET A 1 6.25 8.60 -63.73
N ASN A 2 6.16 7.33 -64.07
CA ASN A 2 5.02 6.44 -64.33
C ASN A 2 3.72 6.49 -63.48
N MET A 3 2.61 6.35 -64.23
CA MET A 3 1.28 5.85 -63.85
C MET A 3 1.20 4.31 -63.77
N PHE A 4 0.24 3.83 -62.95
CA PHE A 4 -0.55 2.58 -63.04
C PHE A 4 0.14 1.19 -63.00
N LYS A 5 -0.24 0.36 -62.00
CA LYS A 5 -1.09 -0.85 -62.17
C LYS A 5 -1.31 -1.64 -60.86
N ARG A 6 -2.57 -2.03 -60.64
CA ARG A 6 -3.08 -3.06 -59.70
C ARG A 6 -2.30 -4.36 -59.79
N THR A 7 -2.16 -5.11 -58.67
CA THR A 7 -2.36 -6.58 -58.58
C THR A 7 -2.44 -7.00 -57.09
N VAL A 8 -3.48 -7.75 -56.73
CA VAL A 8 -3.62 -8.61 -55.53
C VAL A 8 -3.70 -10.05 -56.02
N PRO A 9 -3.08 -11.03 -55.31
CA PRO A 9 -3.80 -12.18 -54.74
C PRO A 9 -3.31 -12.48 -53.30
N ALA A 10 -4.15 -12.72 -52.29
CA ALA A 10 -5.02 -13.87 -51.97
C ALA A 10 -4.29 -15.12 -51.43
N ALA A 11 -4.92 -15.75 -50.41
CA ALA A 11 -4.68 -17.05 -49.74
C ALA A 11 -3.77 -17.03 -48.48
N LEU A 12 -4.05 -17.72 -47.35
CA LEU A 12 -5.08 -18.69 -46.93
C LEU A 12 -5.07 -18.71 -45.37
N ALA A 13 -6.20 -18.56 -44.68
CA ALA A 13 -6.95 -19.59 -43.94
C ALA A 13 -6.34 -20.12 -42.61
N GLY A 14 -7.14 -20.01 -41.54
CA GLY A 14 -6.91 -20.72 -40.28
C GLY A 14 -7.80 -20.28 -39.12
N CYS A 15 -9.12 -20.43 -39.24
CA CYS A 15 -10.03 -20.46 -38.08
C CYS A 15 -10.54 -21.90 -37.91
N LEU A 16 -10.41 -22.47 -36.72
CA LEU A 16 -11.22 -23.63 -36.31
C LEU A 16 -11.53 -23.55 -34.81
N PHE A 17 -12.82 -23.33 -34.52
CA PHE A 17 -13.47 -23.52 -33.23
C PHE A 17 -13.63 -25.00 -32.93
N ILE A 18 -13.50 -25.43 -31.67
CA ILE A 18 -14.25 -26.58 -31.15
C ILE A 18 -14.80 -26.24 -29.76
N ALA A 19 -16.10 -25.99 -29.72
CA ALA A 19 -16.96 -26.16 -28.56
C ALA A 19 -17.41 -27.62 -28.51
N ALA A 20 -17.37 -28.25 -27.33
CA ALA A 20 -17.99 -29.54 -27.09
C ALA A 20 -18.81 -29.48 -25.80
N CYS A 21 -20.12 -29.45 -25.98
CA CYS A 21 -21.17 -29.61 -24.97
C CYS A 21 -21.84 -30.97 -25.21
N GLY A 22 -22.02 -31.76 -24.15
CA GLY A 22 -23.19 -32.62 -23.88
C GLY A 22 -23.51 -33.84 -24.77
N GLY A 23 -23.55 -35.03 -24.14
CA GLY A 23 -24.81 -35.76 -23.94
C GLY A 23 -25.04 -37.12 -24.65
N GLY A 24 -25.22 -38.18 -23.83
CA GLY A 24 -26.05 -39.39 -24.04
C GLY A 24 -25.50 -40.48 -24.98
N ASP A 25 -25.74 -41.78 -24.83
CA ASP A 25 -26.51 -42.63 -23.90
C ASP A 25 -26.24 -44.09 -24.34
N ASP A 26 -26.24 -45.10 -23.46
CA ASP A 26 -26.48 -46.50 -23.87
C ASP A 26 -26.82 -47.42 -22.67
N SER A 27 -28.12 -47.43 -22.36
CA SER A 27 -29.02 -48.54 -22.00
C SER A 27 -28.46 -49.84 -21.39
N ALA A 28 -28.87 -50.09 -20.14
CA ALA A 28 -28.96 -51.42 -19.52
C ALA A 28 -30.35 -52.05 -19.67
N SER A 29 -30.35 -53.39 -19.61
CA SER A 29 -31.40 -54.36 -19.91
C SER A 29 -32.69 -54.32 -19.09
N THR A 30 -33.79 -54.56 -19.82
CA THR A 30 -35.19 -54.89 -19.46
C THR A 30 -35.39 -55.82 -18.26
N THR A 31 -36.40 -55.54 -17.41
CA THR A 31 -37.37 -56.53 -16.88
C THR A 31 -38.67 -55.84 -16.44
N THR A 32 -39.79 -56.47 -16.80
CA THR A 32 -41.21 -56.06 -16.73
C THR A 32 -41.85 -56.32 -15.35
N THR A 33 -42.96 -55.62 -15.03
CA THR A 33 -44.26 -56.20 -14.54
C THR A 33 -44.94 -55.49 -13.33
N THR A 34 -46.09 -54.88 -13.62
CA THR A 34 -47.37 -54.81 -12.86
C THR A 34 -47.65 -53.73 -11.78
N VAL A 35 -48.49 -52.77 -12.21
CA VAL A 35 -49.77 -52.23 -11.65
C VAL A 35 -49.94 -52.05 -10.14
N ALA A 36 -50.10 -50.79 -9.72
CA ALA A 36 -51.19 -50.35 -8.84
C ALA A 36 -51.43 -48.83 -8.98
N GLU A 37 -52.70 -48.47 -9.15
CA GLU A 37 -53.32 -47.14 -9.05
C GLU A 37 -52.99 -46.46 -7.71
N VAL A 38 -52.77 -45.13 -7.71
CA VAL A 38 -53.06 -44.17 -6.62
C VAL A 38 -52.52 -42.77 -6.98
N THR A 39 -53.42 -41.79 -6.99
CA THR A 39 -53.28 -40.36 -6.67
C THR A 39 -52.23 -39.50 -7.40
N GLU A 40 -52.73 -38.50 -8.12
CA GLU A 40 -52.03 -37.33 -8.65
C GLU A 40 -51.29 -36.55 -7.54
N PRO A 41 -49.95 -36.38 -7.60
CA PRO A 41 -49.23 -35.47 -6.76
C PRO A 41 -49.01 -34.11 -7.44
N GLU A 42 -49.30 -33.08 -6.65
CA GLU A 42 -48.98 -31.66 -6.77
C GLU A 42 -47.50 -31.42 -7.18
N PRO A 43 -47.18 -30.38 -7.98
CA PRO A 43 -45.81 -30.15 -8.44
C PRO A 43 -44.89 -29.76 -7.28
N GLU A 44 -43.91 -30.62 -7.00
CA GLU A 44 -42.82 -30.38 -6.06
C GLU A 44 -41.84 -29.34 -6.66
N PRO A 45 -41.43 -28.30 -5.90
CA PRO A 45 -40.49 -27.31 -6.40
C PRO A 45 -39.10 -27.93 -6.57
N GLU A 46 -38.51 -27.75 -7.77
CA GLU A 46 -37.14 -28.14 -8.08
C GLU A 46 -36.17 -27.55 -7.05
N ALA A 47 -35.51 -28.43 -6.30
CA ALA A 47 -34.42 -28.06 -5.41
C ALA A 47 -33.22 -27.60 -6.25
N THR A 48 -33.04 -26.29 -6.36
CA THR A 48 -31.82 -25.65 -6.85
C THR A 48 -30.67 -25.97 -5.89
N SER A 49 -29.77 -26.87 -6.30
CA SER A 49 -28.50 -27.11 -5.62
C SER A 49 -27.61 -25.87 -5.74
N THR A 50 -27.60 -25.04 -4.70
CA THR A 50 -26.63 -23.95 -4.55
C THR A 50 -25.29 -24.52 -4.09
N THR A 51 -24.30 -24.52 -4.98
CA THR A 51 -22.91 -24.81 -4.64
C THR A 51 -22.37 -23.63 -3.82
N SER A 52 -22.31 -23.77 -2.50
CA SER A 52 -21.63 -22.81 -1.64
C SER A 52 -20.12 -22.90 -1.85
N SER A 53 -19.54 -21.89 -2.50
CA SER A 53 -18.10 -21.66 -2.51
C SER A 53 -17.66 -21.26 -1.10
N THR A 54 -16.86 -22.10 -0.44
CA THR A 54 -16.19 -21.74 0.81
C THR A 54 -15.09 -20.74 0.50
N THR A 55 -15.30 -19.48 0.86
CA THR A 55 -14.24 -18.47 0.95
C THR A 55 -13.34 -18.84 2.13
N THR A 56 -12.11 -19.23 1.85
CA THR A 56 -11.07 -19.34 2.88
C THR A 56 -10.58 -17.94 3.21
N THR A 57 -10.97 -17.42 4.36
CA THR A 57 -10.38 -16.19 4.92
C THR A 57 -9.01 -16.57 5.49
N THR A 58 -7.94 -16.26 4.77
CA THR A 58 -6.57 -16.35 5.30
C THR A 58 -6.37 -15.17 6.23
N THR A 59 -6.37 -15.43 7.54
CA THR A 59 -5.97 -14.43 8.54
C THR A 59 -4.46 -14.25 8.47
N VAL A 60 -4.00 -13.08 8.02
CA VAL A 60 -2.59 -12.69 8.07
C VAL A 60 -2.19 -12.57 9.54
N ALA A 61 -1.13 -13.26 9.94
CA ALA A 61 -0.61 -13.17 11.30
C ALA A 61 -0.12 -11.73 11.58
N PRO A 62 -0.33 -11.19 12.80
CA PRO A 62 0.13 -9.85 13.15
C PRO A 62 1.66 -9.73 12.97
N LEU A 63 2.15 -8.54 12.59
CA LEU A 63 3.58 -8.27 12.56
C LEU A 63 4.13 -8.24 14.00
N VAL A 64 5.28 -8.88 14.21
CA VAL A 64 6.01 -8.87 15.48
C VAL A 64 7.14 -7.85 15.36
N THR A 65 7.06 -6.78 16.14
CA THR A 65 8.01 -5.65 16.07
C THR A 65 8.88 -5.52 17.33
N GLU A 66 8.51 -6.18 18.41
CA GLU A 66 9.23 -6.18 19.68
C GLU A 66 10.15 -7.42 19.81
N GLY A 67 11.22 -7.27 20.61
CA GLY A 67 12.12 -8.37 20.97
C GLY A 67 13.48 -8.36 20.27
N ALA A 68 13.68 -7.49 19.26
CA ALA A 68 14.97 -7.36 18.58
C ALA A 68 15.19 -5.96 18.00
N THR A 69 16.45 -5.56 17.91
CA THR A 69 16.90 -4.35 17.22
C THR A 69 17.28 -4.67 15.78
N VAL A 70 16.67 -3.97 14.83
CA VAL A 70 16.88 -4.12 13.38
C VAL A 70 17.91 -3.11 12.89
N VAL A 71 19.01 -3.57 12.31
CA VAL A 71 20.04 -2.74 11.68
C VAL A 71 19.90 -2.86 10.18
N VAL A 72 19.75 -1.72 9.49
CA VAL A 72 19.70 -1.70 8.02
C VAL A 72 21.08 -1.38 7.46
N ALA A 73 21.57 -2.25 6.60
CA ALA A 73 22.82 -2.12 5.87
C ALA A 73 22.55 -1.81 4.40
N ASN A 74 23.17 -0.75 3.89
CA ASN A 74 23.03 -0.36 2.49
C ASN A 74 23.83 -1.29 1.56
N ALA A 75 23.15 -2.26 0.96
CA ALA A 75 23.69 -3.10 -0.11
C ALA A 75 23.28 -2.59 -1.51
N SER A 76 22.74 -1.38 -1.64
CA SER A 76 22.34 -0.78 -2.92
C SER A 76 23.38 0.20 -3.45
N ILE A 77 23.28 0.56 -4.74
CA ILE A 77 24.12 1.62 -5.35
C ILE A 77 23.70 3.03 -4.94
N VAL A 78 22.53 3.18 -4.32
CA VAL A 78 21.98 4.48 -3.94
C VAL A 78 22.48 4.87 -2.55
N GLY A 79 22.94 6.11 -2.40
CA GLY A 79 23.35 6.66 -1.11
C GLY A 79 22.16 6.98 -0.21
N GLY A 80 22.30 6.68 1.09
CA GLY A 80 21.35 7.10 2.13
C GLY A 80 20.06 6.28 2.24
N THR A 81 19.89 5.22 1.43
CA THR A 81 18.72 4.34 1.46
C THR A 81 18.58 3.56 2.77
N ALA A 82 19.68 3.11 3.38
CA ALA A 82 19.62 2.45 4.68
C ALA A 82 19.08 3.36 5.79
N GLY A 83 19.41 4.66 5.75
CA GLY A 83 18.85 5.63 6.69
C GLY A 83 17.33 5.76 6.50
N ARG A 84 16.89 6.04 5.27
CA ARG A 84 15.46 6.17 4.94
C ARG A 84 14.66 4.91 5.30
N MET A 85 15.19 3.72 5.00
CA MET A 85 14.54 2.46 5.33
C MET A 85 14.51 2.17 6.84
N SER A 86 15.57 2.54 7.57
CA SER A 86 15.58 2.45 9.04
C SER A 86 14.55 3.37 9.67
N ASP A 87 14.40 4.58 9.11
CA ASP A 87 13.35 5.50 9.54
C ASP A 87 11.99 4.82 9.32
N GLN A 88 11.69 4.34 8.11
CA GLN A 88 10.41 3.68 7.78
C GLN A 88 10.09 2.43 8.60
N LEU A 89 11.08 1.60 8.92
CA LEU A 89 10.90 0.48 9.83
C LEU A 89 10.59 0.97 11.26
N GLY A 90 11.26 2.03 11.71
CA GLY A 90 10.92 2.71 12.95
C GLY A 90 9.47 3.19 12.98
N LEU A 91 8.96 3.71 11.85
CA LEU A 91 7.56 4.12 11.70
C LEU A 91 6.58 2.96 11.83
N SER A 92 6.98 1.79 11.36
CA SER A 92 6.18 0.57 11.44
C SER A 92 6.25 -0.10 12.82
N GLY A 93 6.84 0.57 13.81
CA GLY A 93 6.94 0.12 15.20
C GLY A 93 8.13 -0.80 15.50
N PHE A 94 9.04 -1.01 14.55
CA PHE A 94 10.26 -1.78 14.80
C PHE A 94 11.29 -0.96 15.59
N THR A 95 12.03 -1.62 16.48
CA THR A 95 13.20 -0.99 17.11
C THR A 95 14.36 -1.02 16.12
N THR A 96 14.85 0.13 15.67
CA THR A 96 15.95 0.22 14.69
C THR A 96 17.26 0.69 15.33
N GLY A 97 18.37 0.11 14.86
CA GLY A 97 19.74 0.48 15.23
C GLY A 97 20.35 1.50 14.27
N THR A 98 21.63 1.79 14.46
CA THR A 98 22.36 2.73 13.58
C THR A 98 22.45 2.16 12.15
N PRO A 99 22.03 2.89 11.11
CA PRO A 99 22.18 2.44 9.73
C PRO A 99 23.66 2.28 9.35
N THR A 100 23.97 1.24 8.58
CA THR A 100 25.34 0.92 8.14
C THR A 100 25.40 0.62 6.63
N ASN A 101 26.54 0.18 6.13
CA ASN A 101 26.74 -0.29 4.76
C ASN A 101 26.89 -1.81 4.73
N GLY A 102 26.40 -2.44 3.65
CA GLY A 102 26.66 -3.85 3.37
C GLY A 102 28.09 -4.06 2.87
N ALA A 103 28.64 -5.25 3.12
CA ALA A 103 29.97 -5.64 2.62
C ALA A 103 30.01 -5.67 1.07
N GLU A 104 28.89 -6.06 0.45
CA GLU A 104 28.73 -6.16 -0.99
C GLU A 104 27.46 -5.44 -1.45
N LYS A 105 27.36 -5.23 -2.77
CA LYS A 105 26.16 -4.69 -3.40
C LYS A 105 25.30 -5.82 -3.94
N LEU A 106 24.01 -5.78 -3.62
CA LEU A 106 23.02 -6.78 -3.95
C LEU A 106 21.91 -6.17 -4.79
N ASP A 107 21.38 -6.94 -5.72
CA ASP A 107 20.17 -6.56 -6.44
C ASP A 107 18.92 -6.82 -5.59
N GLU A 108 18.89 -7.95 -4.89
CA GLU A 108 17.78 -8.36 -4.01
C GLU A 108 18.13 -8.15 -2.54
N SER A 109 17.16 -7.68 -1.76
CA SER A 109 17.33 -7.52 -0.32
C SER A 109 17.22 -8.85 0.41
N VAL A 110 17.96 -8.98 1.51
CA VAL A 110 17.95 -10.18 2.35
C VAL A 110 17.94 -9.75 3.81
N VAL A 111 17.14 -10.43 4.63
CA VAL A 111 17.08 -10.22 6.08
C VAL A 111 17.81 -11.36 6.78
N TYR A 112 18.70 -11.03 7.70
CA TYR A 112 19.41 -11.98 8.55
C TYR A 112 19.01 -11.80 10.01
N TYR A 113 18.96 -12.89 10.77
CA TYR A 113 18.66 -12.86 12.21
C TYR A 113 19.66 -13.69 13.03
N THR A 114 19.93 -13.24 14.26
CA THR A 114 20.73 -13.99 15.24
C THR A 114 19.87 -15.07 15.94
N ASP A 115 20.51 -16.00 16.65
CA ASP A 115 19.83 -17.01 17.46
C ASP A 115 19.24 -16.47 18.78
N ASP A 116 19.17 -15.14 18.95
CA ASP A 116 18.58 -14.51 20.13
C ASP A 116 17.04 -14.68 20.15
N ASP A 117 16.48 -14.77 21.36
CA ASP A 117 15.04 -14.95 21.55
C ASP A 117 14.25 -13.78 20.97
N GLY A 118 13.31 -14.06 20.06
CA GLY A 118 12.50 -13.06 19.37
C GLY A 118 13.08 -12.51 18.05
N ALA A 119 14.38 -12.69 17.78
CA ALA A 119 15.04 -12.14 16.58
C ALA A 119 14.47 -12.71 15.28
N GLN A 120 14.21 -14.02 15.23
CA GLN A 120 13.63 -14.66 14.04
C GLN A 120 12.22 -14.13 13.73
N ALA A 121 11.36 -13.99 14.74
CA ALA A 121 9.97 -13.52 14.52
C ALA A 121 9.92 -12.07 14.04
N VAL A 122 10.82 -11.22 14.56
CA VAL A 122 11.01 -9.86 14.07
C VAL A 122 11.54 -9.87 12.64
N ALA A 123 12.54 -10.69 12.32
CA ALA A 123 13.08 -10.79 10.98
C ALA A 123 12.06 -11.27 9.94
N GLU A 124 11.21 -12.25 10.27
CA GLU A 124 10.10 -12.70 9.42
C GLU A 124 9.07 -11.57 9.18
N SER A 125 8.85 -10.73 10.19
CA SER A 125 7.95 -9.58 10.07
C SER A 125 8.56 -8.47 9.21
N VAL A 126 9.85 -8.18 9.39
CA VAL A 126 10.60 -7.24 8.54
C VAL A 126 10.65 -7.74 7.10
N ALA A 127 10.90 -9.03 6.89
CA ALA A 127 10.95 -9.65 5.57
C ALA A 127 9.64 -9.49 4.80
N ARG A 128 8.52 -9.78 5.46
CA ARG A 128 7.18 -9.54 4.93
C ARG A 128 6.94 -8.07 4.62
N ALA A 129 7.39 -7.18 5.51
CA ALA A 129 7.26 -5.73 5.33
C ALA A 129 8.11 -5.17 4.15
N LEU A 130 9.13 -5.91 3.72
CA LEU A 130 9.98 -5.58 2.56
C LEU A 130 9.51 -6.26 1.26
N GLY A 131 8.32 -6.87 1.27
CA GLY A 131 7.73 -7.55 0.12
C GLY A 131 8.11 -9.02 0.03
N ASP A 132 8.01 -9.72 1.16
CA ASP A 132 8.30 -11.15 1.29
C ASP A 132 9.72 -11.52 0.84
N VAL A 133 10.71 -10.73 1.26
CA VAL A 133 12.13 -11.04 1.03
C VAL A 133 12.59 -12.21 1.89
N ASP A 134 13.70 -12.84 1.52
CA ASP A 134 14.21 -13.98 2.28
C ASP A 134 14.70 -13.57 3.69
N ALA A 135 14.26 -14.32 4.70
CA ALA A 135 14.76 -14.27 6.07
C ALA A 135 15.65 -15.50 6.35
N LEU A 136 16.93 -15.28 6.64
CA LEU A 136 17.93 -16.32 6.82
C LEU A 136 18.64 -16.20 8.18
N ALA A 137 19.14 -17.31 8.71
CA ALA A 137 20.01 -17.28 9.86
C ALA A 137 21.31 -16.52 9.52
N MET A 138 21.82 -15.75 10.48
CA MET A 138 23.02 -14.94 10.28
C MET A 138 24.25 -15.80 9.98
N PRO A 139 25.03 -15.46 8.94
CA PRO A 139 26.29 -16.15 8.66
C PRO A 139 27.36 -15.85 9.73
N ASP A 140 28.39 -16.70 9.81
CA ASP A 140 29.52 -16.53 10.75
C ASP A 140 30.26 -15.19 10.53
N GLU A 141 30.39 -14.76 9.27
CA GLU A 141 30.92 -13.44 8.90
C GLU A 141 29.75 -12.49 8.63
N ILE A 142 29.60 -11.46 9.48
CA ILE A 142 28.51 -10.49 9.36
C ILE A 142 28.70 -9.71 8.04
N PRO A 143 27.70 -9.69 7.14
CA PRO A 143 27.84 -9.12 5.80
C PRO A 143 27.71 -7.58 5.78
N THR A 144 28.27 -6.89 6.78
CA THR A 144 28.39 -5.43 6.84
C THR A 144 29.80 -4.99 6.47
N GLU A 145 29.98 -3.74 6.05
CA GLU A 145 31.30 -3.19 5.70
C GLU A 145 32.29 -3.25 6.88
N THR A 146 31.79 -3.14 8.10
CA THR A 146 32.58 -3.23 9.34
C THR A 146 32.75 -4.67 9.84
N GLY A 147 31.94 -5.62 9.35
CA GLY A 147 31.86 -6.98 9.89
C GLY A 147 31.20 -7.04 11.28
N GLU A 148 30.49 -5.98 11.68
CA GLU A 148 29.86 -5.83 12.99
C GLU A 148 28.40 -5.40 12.85
N LEU A 149 27.60 -5.65 13.90
CA LEU A 149 26.17 -5.35 13.96
C LEU A 149 25.80 -4.28 15.00
N ASP A 150 26.79 -3.72 15.71
CA ASP A 150 26.63 -2.63 16.67
C ASP A 150 25.46 -2.81 17.67
N GLY A 151 25.23 -4.05 18.13
CA GLY A 151 24.16 -4.38 19.08
C GLY A 151 22.79 -4.64 18.46
N GLY A 152 22.68 -4.79 17.14
CA GLY A 152 21.50 -5.33 16.44
C GLY A 152 21.40 -6.85 16.53
N GLN A 153 20.18 -7.38 16.43
CA GLN A 153 19.88 -8.81 16.37
C GLN A 153 19.32 -9.22 15.00
N VAL A 154 18.80 -8.26 14.23
CA VAL A 154 18.31 -8.45 12.86
C VAL A 154 19.10 -7.52 11.95
N LEU A 155 19.61 -8.04 10.84
CA LEU A 155 20.33 -7.30 9.81
C LEU A 155 19.53 -7.30 8.52
N VAL A 156 19.17 -6.13 8.00
CA VAL A 156 18.56 -5.98 6.68
C VAL A 156 19.63 -5.55 5.70
N LEU A 157 20.01 -6.41 4.77
CA LEU A 157 20.80 -5.99 3.60
C LEU A 157 19.85 -5.46 2.54
N LEU A 158 19.81 -4.15 2.39
CA LEU A 158 18.93 -3.47 1.45
C LEU A 158 19.56 -3.44 0.04
N GLY A 159 19.05 -4.27 -0.85
CA GLY A 159 19.46 -4.35 -2.26
C GLY A 159 18.77 -3.33 -3.17
N ASN A 160 19.18 -3.28 -4.44
CA ASN A 160 18.70 -2.31 -5.42
C ASN A 160 17.18 -2.37 -5.69
N ASN A 161 16.56 -3.54 -5.59
CA ASN A 161 15.14 -3.72 -5.90
C ASN A 161 14.20 -3.07 -4.88
N GLN A 162 14.65 -2.91 -3.63
CA GLN A 162 13.91 -2.29 -2.54
C GLN A 162 14.49 -0.92 -2.16
N ALA A 163 15.67 -0.58 -2.67
CA ALA A 163 16.25 0.74 -2.54
C ALA A 163 15.30 1.81 -3.12
N ASP A 164 15.11 2.90 -2.37
CA ASP A 164 14.21 4.02 -2.68
C ASP A 164 12.71 3.69 -2.77
N ARG A 165 12.31 2.46 -2.45
CA ARG A 165 10.90 2.13 -2.28
C ARG A 165 10.49 2.28 -0.83
N THR A 166 9.22 2.60 -0.64
CA THR A 166 8.58 2.66 0.66
C THR A 166 8.15 1.27 1.13
N LEU A 167 8.06 1.07 2.45
CA LEU A 167 7.52 -0.18 3.02
C LEU A 167 6.11 -0.51 2.51
N ALA A 168 5.27 0.50 2.28
CA ALA A 168 3.91 0.33 1.77
C ALA A 168 3.90 -0.21 0.33
N GLU A 169 4.75 0.34 -0.55
CA GLU A 169 4.92 -0.17 -1.91
C GLU A 169 5.49 -1.59 -1.93
N LEU A 170 6.36 -1.92 -0.98
CA LEU A 170 7.03 -3.22 -0.91
C LEU A 170 6.15 -4.32 -0.35
N SER A 171 5.47 -4.07 0.77
CA SER A 171 4.64 -5.07 1.44
C SER A 171 3.42 -5.50 0.63
N GLY A 172 3.07 -4.77 -0.43
CA GLY A 172 1.73 -4.84 -1.02
C GLY A 172 0.62 -4.42 -0.05
N THR A 173 0.97 -4.09 1.20
CA THR A 173 0.19 -3.32 2.15
C THR A 173 0.21 -1.88 1.67
N THR A 174 -0.53 -1.66 0.60
CA THR A 174 -1.30 -0.44 0.46
C THR A 174 -2.24 -0.40 1.69
N ASP A 175 -1.71 -0.01 2.86
CA ASP A 175 -2.51 0.55 3.97
C ASP A 175 -2.82 2.02 3.68
N THR A 176 -2.66 2.44 2.43
CA THR A 176 -3.70 3.25 1.82
C THR A 176 -4.95 2.38 1.89
N ALA A 177 -5.81 2.55 2.91
CA ALA A 177 -7.24 2.38 2.66
C ALA A 177 -7.46 3.07 1.33
N ASP A 178 -7.73 2.35 0.23
CA ASP A 178 -7.78 2.87 -1.15
C ASP A 178 -8.19 4.33 -1.07
N VAL A 179 -7.19 5.24 -1.06
CA VAL A 179 -7.49 6.66 -1.01
C VAL A 179 -7.71 6.89 -2.48
N GLU A 180 -8.90 6.48 -2.92
CA GLU A 180 -9.56 6.98 -4.10
C GLU A 180 -9.76 8.47 -3.82
N THR A 181 -8.64 9.22 -3.76
CA THR A 181 -8.72 10.66 -3.92
C THR A 181 -9.40 10.80 -5.26
N ASN A 182 -10.53 11.51 -5.29
CA ASN A 182 -11.33 11.63 -6.50
C ASN A 182 -10.63 12.51 -7.57
N GLY A 183 -9.29 12.61 -7.53
CA GLY A 183 -8.47 13.58 -8.22
C GLY A 183 -8.55 14.98 -7.59
N LEU A 184 -9.08 15.10 -6.37
CA LEU A 184 -9.29 16.39 -5.71
C LEU A 184 -7.98 17.02 -5.25
N VAL A 185 -7.91 18.34 -5.34
CA VAL A 185 -6.69 19.10 -5.06
C VAL A 185 -6.68 19.54 -3.59
N ILE A 186 -5.65 19.14 -2.86
CA ILE A 186 -5.41 19.52 -1.47
C ILE A 186 -4.47 20.73 -1.43
N VAL A 187 -4.96 21.84 -0.88
CA VAL A 187 -4.15 23.03 -0.64
C VAL A 187 -3.67 23.02 0.81
N VAL A 188 -2.36 23.12 1.02
CA VAL A 188 -1.79 23.25 2.36
C VAL A 188 -1.58 24.71 2.70
N ALA A 189 -2.24 25.19 3.75
CA ALA A 189 -2.11 26.53 4.28
C ALA A 189 -1.32 26.52 5.59
N ASN A 190 -0.27 27.33 5.67
CA ASN A 190 0.52 27.47 6.88
C ASN A 190 -0.22 28.30 7.94
N ALA A 191 -0.68 27.65 9.01
CA ALA A 191 -1.24 28.30 10.20
C ALA A 191 -0.27 28.20 11.41
N SER A 192 0.97 27.76 11.21
CA SER A 192 1.90 27.48 12.33
C SER A 192 2.82 28.64 12.67
N GLY A 193 2.96 29.61 11.75
CA GLY A 193 3.95 30.68 11.85
C GLY A 193 5.39 30.23 11.54
N VAL A 194 5.63 28.94 11.23
CA VAL A 194 6.94 28.43 10.85
C VAL A 194 7.12 28.55 9.35
N SER A 195 8.16 29.26 8.90
CA SER A 195 8.39 29.51 7.48
C SER A 195 8.64 28.23 6.69
N GLY A 196 7.94 28.11 5.55
CA GLY A 196 8.10 27.00 4.61
C GLY A 196 7.48 25.67 5.04
N SER A 197 6.76 25.60 6.17
CA SER A 197 6.14 24.35 6.62
C SER A 197 5.06 23.82 5.67
N ALA A 198 4.24 24.70 5.08
CA ALA A 198 3.25 24.30 4.09
C ALA A 198 3.90 23.63 2.87
N GLY A 199 4.97 24.21 2.31
CA GLY A 199 5.69 23.60 1.19
C GLY A 199 6.29 22.23 1.52
N ARG A 200 6.87 22.05 2.71
CA ARG A 200 7.40 20.74 3.14
C ARG A 200 6.28 19.70 3.31
N MET A 201 5.12 20.11 3.84
CA MET A 201 3.98 19.22 4.00
C MET A 201 3.34 18.86 2.65
N SER A 202 3.21 19.83 1.72
CA SER A 202 2.76 19.57 0.35
C SER A 202 3.62 18.52 -0.33
N THR A 203 4.96 18.60 -0.23
CA THR A 203 5.84 17.56 -0.80
C THR A 203 5.61 16.19 -0.17
N ARG A 204 5.37 16.10 1.15
CA ARG A 204 5.11 14.81 1.81
C ARG A 204 3.77 14.19 1.40
N LEU A 205 2.76 15.02 1.17
CA LEU A 205 1.47 14.57 0.69
C LEU A 205 1.55 14.13 -0.78
N ASP A 206 2.30 14.84 -1.62
CA ASP A 206 2.60 14.43 -3.00
C ASP A 206 3.33 13.09 -3.05
N ASP A 207 4.37 12.91 -2.22
CA ASP A 207 5.10 11.64 -2.07
C ASP A 207 4.20 10.50 -1.56
N ALA A 208 3.16 10.83 -0.78
CA ALA A 208 2.15 9.88 -0.31
C ALA A 208 1.03 9.61 -1.34
N GLY A 209 1.10 10.22 -2.52
CA GLY A 209 0.16 10.00 -3.63
C GLY A 209 -1.06 10.92 -3.64
N PHE A 210 -1.11 11.95 -2.80
CA PHE A 210 -2.18 12.95 -2.80
C PHE A 210 -1.93 14.01 -3.88
N ASN A 211 -2.98 14.46 -4.56
CA ASN A 211 -2.88 15.61 -5.46
C ASN A 211 -2.84 16.91 -4.64
N VAL A 212 -1.69 17.58 -4.62
CA VAL A 212 -1.52 18.84 -3.87
C VAL A 212 -1.49 20.07 -4.77
N GLY A 213 -2.17 21.12 -4.34
CA GLY A 213 -2.16 22.45 -4.96
C GLY A 213 -0.99 23.32 -4.47
N GLU A 214 -0.97 24.58 -4.93
CA GLU A 214 0.07 25.52 -4.50
C GLU A 214 -0.03 25.80 -2.99
N PRO A 215 1.06 25.64 -2.21
CA PRO A 215 1.03 25.92 -0.78
C PRO A 215 0.80 27.42 -0.53
N THR A 216 -0.03 27.72 0.47
CA THR A 216 -0.40 29.09 0.84
C THR A 216 -0.19 29.35 2.34
N ASN A 217 -0.55 30.55 2.82
CA ASN A 217 -0.55 30.89 4.24
C ASN A 217 -1.98 31.05 4.74
N GLY A 218 -2.21 30.61 5.97
CA GLY A 218 -3.44 30.88 6.69
C GLY A 218 -3.44 32.29 7.27
N VAL A 219 -4.63 32.87 7.43
CA VAL A 219 -4.80 34.17 8.14
C VAL A 219 -4.81 34.02 9.66
N VAL A 220 -5.01 32.79 10.14
CA VAL A 220 -5.03 32.43 11.55
C VAL A 220 -3.79 31.61 11.91
N GLN A 221 -3.34 31.77 13.15
CA GLN A 221 -2.36 30.85 13.73
C GLN A 221 -3.08 29.80 14.57
N LEU A 222 -2.83 28.53 14.29
CA LEU A 222 -3.43 27.41 14.98
C LEU A 222 -2.38 26.60 15.72
N ALA A 223 -2.72 26.17 16.92
CA ALA A 223 -1.92 25.19 17.64
C ALA A 223 -2.11 23.79 17.06
N GLU A 224 -3.34 23.47 16.65
CA GLU A 224 -3.78 22.19 16.10
C GLU A 224 -4.12 22.35 14.61
N SER A 225 -3.65 21.41 13.79
CA SER A 225 -4.08 21.36 12.39
C SER A 225 -5.57 21.02 12.28
N VAL A 226 -6.19 21.53 11.22
CA VAL A 226 -7.59 21.26 10.87
C VAL A 226 -7.67 21.06 9.36
N VAL A 227 -8.45 20.08 8.92
CA VAL A 227 -8.75 19.85 7.50
C VAL A 227 -10.14 20.40 7.21
N HIS A 228 -10.24 21.27 6.22
CA HIS A 228 -11.50 21.79 5.71
C HIS A 228 -11.81 21.21 4.33
N TYR A 229 -13.06 20.82 4.08
CA TYR A 229 -13.52 20.32 2.78
C TYR A 229 -14.62 21.18 2.18
N THR A 230 -14.62 21.34 0.86
CA THR A 230 -15.70 22.01 0.13
C THR A 230 -16.94 21.12 0.00
N ASP A 231 -18.08 21.68 -0.43
CA ASP A 231 -19.29 20.89 -0.76
C ASP A 231 -19.17 20.08 -2.06
N ALA A 232 -17.97 19.92 -2.63
CA ALA A 232 -17.74 19.10 -3.80
C ALA A 232 -17.98 17.61 -3.49
N GLU A 233 -18.53 16.88 -4.47
CA GLU A 233 -18.76 15.44 -4.31
C GLU A 233 -17.43 14.70 -4.07
N GLY A 234 -17.33 13.95 -2.98
CA GLY A 234 -16.12 13.24 -2.57
C GLY A 234 -15.12 14.04 -1.72
N ALA A 235 -15.27 15.37 -1.59
CA ALA A 235 -14.32 16.19 -0.84
C ALA A 235 -14.29 15.88 0.66
N GLN A 236 -15.42 15.47 1.23
CA GLN A 236 -15.47 15.02 2.62
C GLN A 236 -14.72 13.69 2.82
N ASP A 237 -14.93 12.72 1.92
CA ASP A 237 -14.27 11.42 2.01
C ASP A 237 -12.75 11.56 1.86
N ASP A 238 -12.30 12.40 0.92
CA ASP A 238 -10.89 12.73 0.72
C ASP A 238 -10.29 13.47 1.93
N ALA A 239 -11.04 14.36 2.57
CA ALA A 239 -10.61 15.07 3.78
C ALA A 239 -10.50 14.14 4.99
N GLU A 240 -11.42 13.19 5.14
CA GLU A 240 -11.35 12.15 6.18
C GLU A 240 -10.15 11.22 5.97
N ALA A 241 -9.88 10.84 4.72
CA ALA A 241 -8.70 10.06 4.37
C ALA A 241 -7.39 10.82 4.66
N LEU A 242 -7.33 12.10 4.29
CA LEU A 242 -6.20 12.98 4.60
C LEU A 242 -6.01 13.13 6.12
N ALA A 243 -7.10 13.34 6.86
CA ALA A 243 -7.06 13.44 8.31
C ALA A 243 -6.57 12.16 8.98
N ALA A 244 -7.00 10.99 8.50
CA ALA A 244 -6.50 9.70 8.95
C ALA A 244 -5.00 9.54 8.68
N ALA A 245 -4.54 9.90 7.47
CA ALA A 245 -3.12 9.87 7.11
C ALA A 245 -2.26 10.81 7.97
N LEU A 246 -2.84 11.92 8.45
CA LEU A 246 -2.20 12.89 9.34
C LEU A 246 -2.34 12.55 10.84
N GLY A 247 -2.80 11.35 11.19
CA GLY A 247 -2.91 10.89 12.57
C GLY A 247 -4.19 11.29 13.31
N GLY A 248 -5.30 11.42 12.57
CA GLY A 248 -6.62 11.75 13.13
C GLY A 248 -6.81 13.25 13.37
N VAL A 249 -6.47 14.07 12.38
CA VAL A 249 -6.69 15.53 12.41
C VAL A 249 -8.20 15.84 12.38
N GLU A 250 -8.62 16.95 12.98
CA GLU A 250 -10.02 17.37 12.96
C GLU A 250 -10.46 17.75 11.53
N VAL A 251 -11.64 17.28 11.13
CA VAL A 251 -12.25 17.55 9.82
C VAL A 251 -13.49 18.39 10.00
N GLU A 252 -13.55 19.53 9.31
CA GLU A 252 -14.68 20.45 9.33
C GLU A 252 -15.10 20.84 7.91
N PRO A 253 -16.37 21.20 7.67
CA PRO A 253 -16.76 21.81 6.40
C PRO A 253 -16.04 23.15 6.21
N MET A 254 -15.90 23.57 4.96
CA MET A 254 -15.27 24.85 4.65
C MET A 254 -16.08 26.01 5.26
N PRO A 255 -15.44 26.91 6.02
CA PRO A 255 -16.12 28.11 6.49
C PRO A 255 -16.49 29.04 5.32
N ASP A 256 -17.52 29.88 5.52
CA ASP A 256 -17.97 30.87 4.54
C ASP A 256 -16.84 31.83 4.10
N GLU A 257 -15.93 32.16 5.02
CA GLU A 257 -14.71 32.90 4.74
C GLU A 257 -13.52 31.93 4.76
N ILE A 258 -12.90 31.72 3.60
CA ILE A 258 -11.76 30.80 3.47
C ILE A 258 -10.57 31.39 4.27
N PRO A 259 -9.99 30.62 5.20
CA PRO A 259 -8.98 31.11 6.13
C PRO A 259 -7.58 31.21 5.53
N THR A 260 -7.47 31.64 4.27
CA THR A 260 -6.23 31.89 3.51
C THR A 260 -5.99 33.39 3.33
N GLU A 261 -4.73 33.80 3.15
CA GLU A 261 -4.38 35.23 2.96
C GLU A 261 -5.06 35.87 1.74
N THR A 262 -5.42 35.05 0.74
CA THR A 262 -6.15 35.47 -0.46
C THR A 262 -7.67 35.39 -0.29
N SER A 263 -8.17 34.76 0.78
CA SER A 263 -9.59 34.39 0.94
C SER A 263 -10.14 33.54 -0.21
N GLU A 264 -9.25 32.90 -0.96
CA GLU A 264 -9.53 32.03 -2.09
C GLU A 264 -8.86 30.68 -1.84
N LEU A 265 -9.44 29.61 -2.40
CA LEU A 265 -8.90 28.26 -2.40
C LEU A 265 -8.82 27.78 -3.85
N ASP A 266 -7.63 27.34 -4.27
CA ASP A 266 -7.39 26.75 -5.59
C ASP A 266 -7.38 25.21 -5.51
N GLY A 267 -8.39 24.66 -4.82
CA GLY A 267 -8.56 23.24 -4.57
C GLY A 267 -9.86 22.94 -3.82
N ASP A 268 -10.06 21.67 -3.50
CA ASP A 268 -11.33 21.15 -2.95
C ASP A 268 -11.22 20.85 -1.45
N VAL A 269 -9.99 20.69 -0.96
CA VAL A 269 -9.65 20.44 0.44
C VAL A 269 -8.55 21.40 0.88
N LEU A 270 -8.70 21.99 2.06
CA LEU A 270 -7.76 22.91 2.68
C LEU A 270 -7.21 22.32 3.99
N LEU A 271 -5.92 22.04 4.04
CA LEU A 271 -5.24 21.69 5.28
C LEU A 271 -4.67 22.95 5.92
N LEU A 272 -5.25 23.38 7.04
CA LEU A 272 -4.63 24.39 7.91
C LEU A 272 -3.61 23.71 8.81
N LEU A 273 -2.34 23.99 8.57
CA LEU A 273 -1.23 23.36 9.26
C LEU A 273 -0.89 24.11 10.56
N GLY A 274 -1.31 23.55 11.70
CA GLY A 274 -1.01 24.09 13.03
C GLY A 274 0.39 23.76 13.53
N THR A 275 0.80 24.34 14.67
CA THR A 275 2.12 24.09 15.28
C THR A 275 2.34 22.64 15.70
N ASN A 276 1.27 21.88 15.96
CA ASN A 276 1.36 20.46 16.26
C ASN A 276 1.95 19.68 15.08
N GLN A 277 1.58 19.99 13.84
CA GLN A 277 2.01 19.25 12.65
C GLN A 277 3.12 19.95 11.83
N ALA A 278 3.38 21.24 12.04
CA ALA A 278 4.23 22.04 11.15
C ALA A 278 5.74 21.73 11.17
N ASP A 279 6.24 21.19 12.27
CA ASP A 279 7.62 20.70 12.41
C ASP A 279 7.68 19.18 12.61
N LYS A 280 6.52 18.53 12.62
CA LYS A 280 6.39 17.09 12.74
C LYS A 280 6.44 16.46 11.34
N THR A 281 7.17 15.35 11.21
CA THR A 281 6.98 14.44 10.08
C THR A 281 5.67 13.68 10.31
N LEU A 282 5.02 13.18 9.25
CA LEU A 282 3.75 12.42 9.30
C LEU A 282 3.75 11.35 10.43
N ASP A 283 4.92 10.80 10.67
CA ASP A 283 5.35 9.83 11.69
C ASP A 283 5.11 10.19 13.15
N SER A 284 5.09 11.48 13.47
CA SER A 284 4.94 11.94 14.86
C SER A 284 3.50 12.33 15.20
N LEU A 285 2.59 12.00 14.28
CA LEU A 285 1.18 12.37 14.33
C LEU A 285 0.27 11.19 14.66
N ASN A 286 0.73 9.95 14.44
CA ASN A 286 -0.04 8.74 14.70
C ASN A 286 0.67 7.88 15.77
N PRO A 287 0.32 8.00 17.07
CA PRO A 287 0.85 7.14 18.12
C PRO A 287 0.28 5.72 18.10
#